data_AF-A0A962TB16-F1
#
_entry.id   AF-A0A962TB16-F1
#
_cell.length_a   1.000
_cell.length_b   1.000
_cell.length_c   1.000
_cell.angle_alpha   90.00
_cell.angle_beta   90.00
_cell.angle_gamma   90.00
#
_symmetry.space_group_name_H-M   'P 1'
#
loop_
_entity.id
_entity.type
_entity.pdbx_description
1 polymer ?
#
loop_
_entity_poly.entity_id
_entity_poly.type
_entity_poly.pdbx_seq_one_letter_code
_entity_poly.pdbx_strand_id
1 'polypeptide(L)'
;MGRQEQQSSIKDLIAKGKEQGFLTYAEVNDHLPDSIVDPEQIEDIVRMINDMGISVHESAPESDDQTLSDNAVSADDDAAEAAAAALATVDSEFGRTTDPVRMYMREMGTVELLTREGELRIARRIEDGLNQVSAALAAFPPTVEKLIDRFDLVEAGELRLTDVIVGFALPDIGDT
;
A
#
# COMPACT_ATOMS: atom_id res chain seq x y z
N MET A 1 3.06 24.14 -5.67
CA MET A 1 4.39 24.49 -6.22
C MET A 1 4.71 23.48 -7.29
N GLY A 2 5.13 23.97 -8.45
CA GLY A 2 5.07 23.22 -9.70
C GLY A 2 6.16 22.15 -9.77
N ARG A 3 5.84 21.01 -10.37
CA ARG A 3 6.78 19.91 -10.67
C ARG A 3 8.08 20.40 -11.36
N GLN A 4 8.04 21.55 -12.04
CA GLN A 4 9.19 22.22 -12.64
C GLN A 4 10.11 22.91 -11.62
N GLU A 5 9.57 23.53 -10.56
CA GLU A 5 10.37 24.18 -9.50
C GLU A 5 11.13 23.14 -8.68
N GLN A 6 10.53 21.96 -8.48
CA GLN A 6 11.13 20.81 -7.79
C GLN A 6 12.30 20.21 -8.59
N GLN A 7 12.15 20.10 -9.91
CA GLN A 7 13.23 19.65 -10.78
C GLN A 7 14.38 20.65 -10.84
N SER A 8 14.10 21.97 -10.77
CA SER A 8 15.17 22.96 -10.69
C SER A 8 15.93 22.91 -9.36
N SER A 9 15.22 22.79 -8.22
CA SER A 9 15.88 22.79 -6.91
C SER A 9 16.83 21.61 -6.71
N ILE A 10 16.44 20.41 -7.18
CA ILE A 10 17.28 19.21 -7.11
C ILE A 10 18.47 19.31 -8.08
N LYS A 11 18.28 19.87 -9.28
CA LYS A 11 19.38 20.09 -10.23
C LYS A 11 20.42 21.07 -9.68
N ASP A 12 19.96 22.14 -9.03
CA ASP A 12 20.85 23.13 -8.41
C ASP A 12 21.66 22.50 -7.25
N LEU A 13 21.04 21.61 -6.47
CA LEU A 13 21.71 20.85 -5.41
C LEU A 13 22.84 19.96 -5.96
N ILE A 14 22.56 19.23 -7.04
CA ILE A 14 23.55 18.34 -7.67
C ILE A 14 24.71 19.17 -8.26
N ALA A 15 24.42 20.31 -8.90
CA ALA A 15 25.44 21.19 -9.43
C ALA A 15 26.39 21.70 -8.33
N LYS A 16 25.81 22.13 -7.19
CA LYS A 16 26.57 22.60 -6.02
C LYS A 16 27.39 21.47 -5.38
N GLY A 17 26.81 20.28 -5.21
CA GLY A 17 27.51 19.11 -4.67
C GLY A 17 28.65 18.63 -5.57
N LYS A 18 28.51 18.78 -6.89
CA LYS A 18 29.57 18.44 -7.85
C LYS A 18 30.71 19.46 -7.87
N GLU A 19 30.42 20.74 -7.63
CA GLU A 19 31.44 21.79 -7.49
C GLU A 19 32.24 21.66 -6.18
N GLN A 20 31.56 21.29 -5.10
CA GLN A 20 32.15 21.20 -3.76
C GLN A 20 32.73 19.81 -3.44
N GLY A 21 32.33 18.76 -4.17
CA GLY A 21 32.73 17.37 -3.93
C GLY A 21 32.03 16.72 -2.73
N PHE A 22 31.24 17.48 -1.98
CA PHE A 22 30.46 17.02 -0.85
C PHE A 22 29.14 17.78 -0.71
N LEU A 23 28.18 17.18 0.00
CA LEU A 23 26.90 17.75 0.39
C LEU A 23 26.63 17.45 1.87
N THR A 24 25.92 18.32 2.57
CA THR A 24 25.48 18.02 3.95
C THR A 24 24.06 17.47 4.00
N TYR A 25 23.75 16.66 5.01
CA TYR A 25 22.39 16.17 5.25
C TYR A 25 21.36 17.29 5.38
N ALA A 26 21.76 18.44 5.95
CA ALA A 26 20.91 19.63 6.06
C ALA A 26 20.59 20.22 4.69
N GLU A 27 21.60 20.37 3.82
CA GLU A 27 21.39 20.89 2.46
C GLU A 27 20.54 19.96 1.60
N VAL A 28 20.70 18.64 1.76
CA VAL A 28 19.83 17.68 1.08
C VAL A 28 18.39 17.87 1.57
N ASN A 29 18.18 17.90 2.89
CA ASN A 29 16.84 18.04 3.48
C ASN A 29 16.15 19.38 3.15
N ASP A 30 16.90 20.48 3.03
CA ASP A 30 16.37 21.81 2.71
C ASP A 30 15.90 21.93 1.25
N HIS A 31 16.48 21.13 0.35
CA HIS A 31 16.14 21.10 -1.07
C HIS A 31 15.14 19.98 -1.43
N LEU A 32 14.81 19.12 -0.46
CA LEU A 32 13.76 18.11 -0.59
C LEU A 32 12.38 18.73 -0.31
N PRO A 33 11.33 18.33 -1.05
CA PRO A 33 9.98 18.79 -0.78
C PRO A 33 9.42 18.23 0.54
N ASP A 34 8.58 19.01 1.22
CA ASP A 34 7.87 18.63 2.47
C ASP A 34 7.03 17.34 2.35
N SER A 35 6.81 16.83 1.14
CA SER A 35 6.15 15.55 0.88
C SER A 35 7.03 14.33 1.15
N ILE A 36 8.36 14.50 1.21
CA ILE A 36 9.34 13.46 1.50
C ILE A 36 9.73 13.60 2.97
N VAL A 37 8.97 12.94 3.83
CA VAL A 37 9.19 12.95 5.30
C VAL A 37 9.69 11.61 5.82
N ASP A 38 9.71 10.59 4.97
CA ASP A 38 10.08 9.23 5.34
C ASP A 38 11.61 9.07 5.36
N PRO A 39 12.22 8.68 6.50
CA PRO A 39 13.67 8.50 6.61
C PRO A 39 14.27 7.52 5.59
N GLU A 40 13.54 6.45 5.24
CA GLU A 40 13.98 5.49 4.22
C GLU A 40 14.10 6.12 2.83
N GLN A 41 13.18 7.02 2.47
CA GLN A 41 13.23 7.72 1.18
C GLN A 41 14.40 8.71 1.13
N ILE A 42 14.71 9.33 2.27
CA ILE A 42 15.89 10.20 2.40
C ILE A 42 17.17 9.36 2.24
N GLU A 43 17.24 8.18 2.85
CA GLU A 43 18.38 7.26 2.68
C GLU A 43 18.57 6.81 1.23
N ASP A 44 17.49 6.50 0.51
CA ASP A 44 17.55 6.13 -0.91
C ASP A 44 18.05 7.27 -1.79
N ILE A 45 17.64 8.52 -1.51
CA ILE A 45 18.15 9.71 -2.18
C ILE A 45 19.64 9.91 -1.88
N VAL A 46 20.06 9.75 -0.64
CA VAL A 46 21.48 9.85 -0.24
C VAL A 46 22.32 8.77 -0.93
N ARG A 47 21.80 7.56 -1.12
CA ARG A 47 22.48 6.52 -1.91
C ARG A 47 22.62 6.91 -3.38
N MET A 48 21.55 7.42 -4.01
CA MET A 48 21.61 7.91 -5.39
C MET A 48 22.63 9.03 -5.57
N ILE A 49 22.76 9.94 -4.60
CA ILE A 49 23.75 11.04 -4.63
C ILE A 49 25.18 10.50 -4.50
N ASN A 50 25.41 9.51 -3.63
CA ASN A 50 26.72 8.84 -3.52
C ASN A 50 27.09 8.07 -4.80
N ASP A 51 26.15 7.43 -5.47
CA ASP A 51 26.38 6.74 -6.75
C ASP A 51 26.78 7.72 -7.87
N MET A 52 26.38 8.99 -7.77
CA MET A 52 26.83 10.08 -8.65
C MET A 52 28.23 10.63 -8.29
N GLY A 53 28.89 10.08 -7.27
CA GLY A 53 30.24 10.46 -6.86
C GLY A 53 30.32 11.66 -5.91
N ILE A 54 29.19 12.09 -5.33
CA ILE A 54 29.15 13.18 -4.35
C ILE A 54 28.98 12.60 -2.95
N SER A 55 29.93 12.88 -2.06
CA SER A 55 29.89 12.39 -0.67
C SER A 55 28.91 13.19 0.17
N VAL A 56 28.01 12.52 0.90
CA VAL A 56 27.07 13.18 1.82
C VAL A 56 27.54 13.03 3.27
N HIS A 57 27.79 14.15 3.94
CA HIS A 57 28.27 14.19 5.33
C HIS A 57 27.22 14.79 6.29
N GLU A 58 27.24 14.37 7.56
CA GLU A 58 26.34 14.90 8.60
C GLU A 58 26.70 16.33 9.03
N SER A 59 27.96 16.73 8.86
CA SER A 59 28.46 18.09 9.11
C SER A 59 29.57 18.40 8.10
N ALA A 60 29.70 19.66 7.71
CA ALA A 60 30.76 20.08 6.80
C ALA A 60 32.12 19.66 7.39
N PRO A 61 32.97 18.94 6.63
CA PRO A 61 34.29 18.57 7.13
C PRO A 61 35.10 19.83 7.46
N GLU A 62 35.69 19.88 8.66
CA GLU A 62 36.67 20.91 9.00
C GLU A 62 37.83 20.83 8.00
N SER A 63 38.41 21.99 7.68
CA SER A 63 39.18 22.30 6.46
C SER A 63 40.49 21.53 6.23
N ASP A 64 40.74 20.44 6.97
CA ASP A 64 42.03 19.74 7.03
C ASP A 64 42.03 18.37 6.35
N ASP A 65 40.93 17.96 5.68
CA ASP A 65 40.86 16.70 4.92
C ASP A 65 40.85 16.91 3.38
N GLN A 66 41.51 17.98 2.90
CA GLN A 66 41.80 18.21 1.47
C GLN A 66 42.87 17.24 0.91
N THR A 67 42.95 16.02 1.43
CA THR A 67 43.83 14.98 0.89
C THR A 67 43.05 14.04 -0.03
N LEU A 68 43.09 14.38 -1.32
CA LEU A 68 43.14 13.44 -2.44
C LEU A 68 41.92 12.51 -2.62
N SER A 69 40.90 13.01 -3.33
CA SER A 69 40.16 12.15 -4.26
C SER A 69 40.23 12.78 -5.64
N ASP A 70 41.25 12.36 -6.39
CA ASP A 70 41.48 12.68 -7.80
C ASP A 70 40.49 11.93 -8.70
N ASN A 71 39.21 11.96 -8.34
CA ASN A 71 38.09 11.47 -9.14
C ASN A 71 37.30 12.67 -9.68
N ALA A 72 38.01 13.57 -10.36
CA ALA A 72 37.38 14.43 -11.34
C ALA A 72 36.85 13.52 -12.47
N VAL A 73 35.67 12.93 -12.25
CA VAL A 73 34.88 12.34 -13.32
C VAL A 73 34.57 13.46 -14.30
N SER A 74 35.32 13.44 -15.40
CA SER A 74 35.17 14.29 -16.57
C SER A 74 33.70 14.46 -16.91
N ALA A 75 33.33 15.69 -17.25
CA ALA A 75 32.01 16.08 -17.72
C ALA A 75 31.54 15.14 -18.85
N ASP A 76 30.59 14.27 -18.52
CA ASP A 76 29.75 13.59 -19.51
C ASP A 76 28.31 14.05 -19.27
N ASP A 77 27.83 14.92 -20.14
CA ASP A 77 26.49 15.54 -20.12
C ASP A 77 25.40 14.45 -20.27
N ASP A 78 25.73 13.34 -20.95
CA ASP A 78 24.86 12.18 -21.13
C ASP A 78 24.56 11.42 -19.82
N ALA A 79 25.50 11.41 -18.86
CA ALA A 79 25.29 10.75 -17.57
C ALA A 79 24.32 11.53 -16.66
N ALA A 80 24.33 12.86 -16.75
CA ALA A 80 23.42 13.73 -15.99
C ALA A 80 21.98 13.66 -16.52
N GLU A 81 21.81 13.56 -17.84
CA GLU A 81 20.48 13.40 -18.45
C GLU A 81 19.90 12.00 -18.20
N ALA A 82 20.72 10.96 -18.25
CA ALA A 82 20.32 9.60 -17.87
C ALA A 82 19.92 9.51 -16.37
N ALA A 83 20.65 10.18 -15.49
CA ALA A 83 20.32 10.25 -14.06
C ALA A 83 19.01 11.03 -13.80
N ALA A 84 18.81 12.16 -14.50
CA ALA A 84 17.56 12.93 -14.40
C ALA A 84 16.34 12.13 -14.91
N ALA A 85 16.52 11.33 -15.96
CA ALA A 85 15.49 10.43 -16.47
C ALA A 85 15.20 9.28 -15.47
N ALA A 86 16.25 8.71 -14.84
CA ALA A 86 16.09 7.69 -13.80
C ALA A 86 15.34 8.25 -12.57
N LEU A 87 15.72 9.42 -12.07
CA LEU A 87 15.03 10.11 -10.97
C LEU A 87 13.57 10.47 -11.31
N ALA A 88 13.28 10.83 -12.57
CA ALA A 88 11.91 11.06 -13.03
C ALA A 88 11.06 9.77 -13.10
N THR A 89 11.68 8.61 -13.38
CA THR A 89 11.00 7.30 -13.30
C THR A 89 10.80 6.84 -11.86
N VAL A 90 11.70 7.20 -10.94
CA VAL A 90 11.57 6.93 -9.50
C VAL A 90 10.41 7.71 -8.89
N ASP A 91 9.98 8.84 -9.45
CA ASP A 91 8.74 9.56 -9.06
C ASP A 91 7.45 8.70 -9.25
N SER A 92 7.50 7.66 -10.09
CA SER A 92 6.43 6.65 -10.19
C SER A 92 6.53 5.52 -9.14
N GLU A 93 7.70 5.38 -8.51
CA GLU A 93 7.97 4.49 -7.37
C GLU A 93 7.96 5.20 -6.01
N PHE A 94 7.93 6.53 -5.99
CA PHE A 94 7.74 7.36 -4.80
C PHE A 94 6.38 7.07 -4.17
N GLY A 95 6.37 6.10 -3.25
CA GLY A 95 5.17 5.59 -2.57
C GLY A 95 5.04 4.07 -2.56
N ARG A 96 5.94 3.33 -3.21
CA ARG A 96 6.13 1.89 -2.99
C ARG A 96 7.02 1.67 -1.77
N THR A 97 6.45 1.94 -0.60
CA THR A 97 6.98 1.37 0.63
C THR A 97 7.02 -0.15 0.51
N THR A 98 8.14 -0.75 0.90
CA THR A 98 8.30 -2.22 0.99
C THR A 98 7.79 -2.78 2.32
N ASP A 99 7.32 -1.91 3.23
CA ASP A 99 6.76 -2.30 4.52
C ASP A 99 5.36 -2.91 4.34
N PRO A 100 5.16 -4.20 4.67
CA PRO A 100 3.88 -4.87 4.54
C PRO A 100 2.75 -4.19 5.34
N VAL A 101 3.07 -3.56 6.48
CA VAL A 101 2.06 -2.90 7.31
C VAL A 101 1.58 -1.63 6.63
N ARG A 102 2.49 -0.81 6.11
CA ARG A 102 2.15 0.41 5.38
C ARG A 102 1.45 0.11 4.05
N MET A 103 1.81 -0.98 3.38
CA MET A 103 1.06 -1.50 2.23
C MET A 103 -0.40 -1.79 2.61
N TYR A 104 -0.63 -2.52 3.70
CA TYR A 104 -1.97 -2.86 4.17
C TYR A 104 -2.78 -1.62 4.57
N MET A 105 -2.21 -0.70 5.34
CA MET A 105 -2.90 0.53 5.77
C MET A 105 -3.30 1.40 4.59
N ARG A 106 -2.44 1.49 3.58
CA ARG A 106 -2.75 2.20 2.33
C ARG A 106 -3.90 1.52 1.59
N GLU A 107 -3.87 0.20 1.46
CA GLU A 107 -4.90 -0.55 0.74
C GLU A 107 -6.25 -0.52 1.48
N MET A 108 -6.25 -0.71 2.80
CA MET A 108 -7.44 -0.50 3.63
C MET A 108 -8.01 0.91 3.50
N GLY A 109 -7.15 1.94 3.48
CA GLY A 109 -7.56 3.34 3.38
C GLY A 109 -8.14 3.73 2.02
N THR A 110 -8.02 2.89 0.99
CA THR A 110 -8.69 3.12 -0.31
C THR A 110 -10.20 2.85 -0.26
N VAL A 111 -10.65 2.07 0.74
CA VAL A 111 -12.05 1.71 0.90
C VAL A 111 -12.71 2.69 1.86
N GLU A 112 -13.75 3.39 1.38
CA GLU A 112 -14.49 4.35 2.19
C GLU A 112 -15.26 3.66 3.33
N LEU A 113 -15.42 4.37 4.45
CA LEU A 113 -16.22 3.89 5.57
C LEU A 113 -17.70 3.80 5.20
N LEU A 114 -18.38 2.77 5.69
CA LEU A 114 -19.81 2.59 5.46
C LEU A 114 -20.64 3.56 6.30
N THR A 115 -21.72 4.07 5.70
CA THR A 115 -22.80 4.72 6.45
C THR A 115 -23.78 3.66 6.96
N ARG A 116 -24.58 3.99 7.98
CA ARG A 116 -25.64 3.10 8.50
C ARG A 116 -26.59 2.59 7.40
N GLU A 117 -26.94 3.43 6.43
CA GLU A 117 -27.75 3.02 5.28
C GLU A 117 -26.99 2.08 4.33
N GLY A 118 -25.69 2.29 4.16
CA GLY A 118 -24.80 1.38 3.44
C GLY A 118 -24.76 -0.01 4.09
N GLU A 119 -24.60 -0.07 5.40
CA GLU A 119 -24.63 -1.32 6.18
C GLU A 119 -25.96 -2.06 6.00
N LEU A 120 -27.08 -1.34 6.14
CA LEU A 120 -28.42 -1.94 5.96
C LEU A 120 -28.64 -2.49 4.55
N ARG A 121 -28.16 -1.80 3.51
CA ARG A 121 -28.25 -2.30 2.13
C ARG A 121 -27.43 -3.57 1.94
N ILE A 122 -26.22 -3.62 2.51
CA ILE A 122 -25.37 -4.81 2.44
C ILE A 122 -26.03 -5.97 3.18
N ALA A 123 -26.58 -5.73 4.38
CA ALA A 123 -27.28 -6.75 5.16
C ALA A 123 -28.45 -7.36 4.38
N ARG A 124 -29.33 -6.53 3.80
CA ARG A 124 -30.45 -6.99 2.97
C ARG A 124 -29.97 -7.78 1.75
N ARG A 125 -28.90 -7.31 1.08
CA ARG A 125 -28.34 -8.03 -0.08
C ARG A 125 -27.79 -9.40 0.30
N ILE A 126 -27.18 -9.54 1.48
CA ILE A 126 -26.70 -10.82 2.00
C ILE A 126 -27.89 -11.74 2.31
N GLU A 127 -28.92 -11.21 2.97
CA GLU A 127 -30.15 -11.97 3.28
C GLU A 127 -30.87 -12.45 2.02
N ASP A 128 -31.05 -11.58 1.03
CA ASP A 128 -31.62 -11.94 -0.28
C ASP A 128 -30.79 -13.02 -0.98
N GLY A 129 -29.46 -12.91 -0.93
CA GLY A 129 -28.55 -13.93 -1.48
C GLY A 129 -28.68 -15.28 -0.78
N LEU A 130 -28.77 -15.29 0.55
CA LEU A 130 -29.01 -16.50 1.34
C LEU A 130 -30.36 -17.14 0.99
N ASN A 131 -31.41 -16.32 0.85
CA ASN A 131 -32.74 -16.79 0.45
C ASN A 131 -32.74 -17.39 -0.96
N GLN A 132 -32.00 -16.80 -1.90
CA GLN A 132 -31.82 -17.34 -3.25
C GLN A 132 -31.12 -18.71 -3.23
N VAL A 133 -30.04 -18.84 -2.46
CA VAL A 133 -29.34 -20.12 -2.30
C VAL A 133 -30.24 -21.17 -1.66
N SER A 134 -30.97 -20.80 -0.60
CA SER A 134 -31.92 -21.69 0.07
C SER A 134 -33.02 -22.16 -0.88
N ALA A 135 -33.59 -21.27 -1.68
CA ALA A 135 -34.60 -21.61 -2.68
C ALA A 135 -34.04 -22.55 -3.76
N ALA A 136 -32.82 -22.32 -4.24
CA ALA A 136 -32.15 -23.19 -5.20
C ALA A 136 -31.89 -24.59 -4.62
N LEU A 137 -31.44 -24.68 -3.37
CA LEU A 137 -31.22 -25.95 -2.68
C LEU A 137 -32.53 -26.71 -2.45
N ALA A 138 -33.60 -26.01 -2.09
CA ALA A 138 -34.93 -26.60 -1.91
C ALA A 138 -35.53 -27.12 -3.24
N ALA A 139 -35.19 -26.48 -4.36
CA ALA A 139 -35.61 -26.93 -5.69
C ALA A 139 -34.78 -28.11 -6.24
N PHE A 140 -33.65 -28.45 -5.62
CA PHE A 140 -32.78 -29.55 -6.05
C PHE A 140 -33.18 -30.87 -5.35
N PRO A 141 -33.75 -31.86 -6.08
CA PRO A 141 -34.34 -33.04 -5.45
C PRO A 141 -33.39 -33.86 -4.55
N PRO A 142 -32.11 -34.09 -4.91
CA PRO A 142 -31.19 -34.83 -4.04
C PRO A 142 -30.92 -34.17 -2.68
N THR A 143 -31.10 -32.85 -2.55
CA THR A 143 -31.00 -32.17 -1.25
C THR A 143 -32.10 -32.63 -0.30
N VAL A 144 -33.33 -32.73 -0.81
CA VAL A 144 -34.51 -33.12 -0.03
C VAL A 144 -34.42 -34.60 0.33
N GLU A 145 -34.03 -35.45 -0.61
CA GLU A 145 -33.76 -36.88 -0.34
C GLU A 145 -32.73 -37.04 0.78
N LYS A 146 -31.61 -36.30 0.71
CA LYS A 146 -30.57 -36.38 1.73
C LYS A 146 -31.03 -35.88 3.09
N LEU A 147 -31.91 -34.88 3.13
CA LEU A 147 -32.49 -34.37 4.36
C LEU A 147 -33.40 -35.40 5.01
N ILE A 148 -34.22 -36.10 4.21
CA ILE A 148 -35.09 -37.19 4.68
C ILE A 148 -34.25 -38.35 5.22
N ASP A 149 -33.22 -38.79 4.49
CA ASP A 149 -32.30 -39.85 4.96
C ASP A 149 -31.69 -39.52 6.33
N ARG A 150 -31.34 -38.24 6.56
CA ARG A 150 -30.79 -37.78 7.84
C ARG A 150 -31.85 -37.76 8.94
N PHE A 151 -33.10 -37.47 8.59
CA PHE A 151 -34.22 -37.48 9.52
C PHE A 151 -34.59 -38.90 9.95
N ASP A 152 -34.55 -39.87 9.04
CA ASP A 152 -34.79 -41.29 9.35
C ASP A 152 -33.81 -41.82 10.42
N LEU A 153 -32.54 -41.36 10.38
CA LEU A 153 -31.55 -41.67 11.42
C LEU A 153 -31.88 -41.04 12.78
N VAL A 154 -32.56 -39.89 12.80
CA VAL A 154 -33.06 -39.28 14.03
C VAL A 154 -34.24 -40.10 14.58
N GLU A 155 -35.16 -40.56 13.72
CA GLU A 155 -36.25 -41.45 14.13
C GLU A 155 -35.75 -42.81 14.66
N ALA A 156 -34.67 -43.33 14.09
CA ALA A 156 -33.98 -44.52 14.58
C ALA A 156 -33.23 -44.30 15.91
N GLY A 157 -33.10 -43.06 16.38
CA GLY A 157 -32.39 -42.70 17.61
C GLY A 157 -30.87 -42.67 17.48
N GLU A 158 -30.34 -42.71 16.25
CA GLU A 158 -28.90 -42.68 15.96
C GLU A 158 -28.33 -41.25 15.88
N LEU A 159 -29.17 -40.26 15.58
CA LEU A 159 -28.84 -38.84 15.53
C LEU A 159 -29.77 -38.01 16.45
N ARG A 160 -29.28 -36.87 16.95
CA ARG A 160 -30.14 -35.93 17.67
C ARG A 160 -30.82 -35.01 16.68
N LEU A 161 -32.07 -34.61 16.98
CA LEU A 161 -32.82 -33.67 16.14
C LEU A 161 -32.06 -32.35 15.93
N THR A 162 -31.37 -31.85 16.95
CA THR A 162 -30.55 -30.63 16.90
C THR A 162 -29.38 -30.71 15.94
N ASP A 163 -28.95 -31.92 15.57
CA ASP A 163 -27.85 -32.13 14.62
C ASP A 163 -28.32 -32.00 13.16
N VAL A 164 -29.64 -32.08 12.93
CA VAL A 164 -30.25 -32.03 11.60
C VAL A 164 -31.01 -30.72 11.38
N ILE A 165 -31.80 -30.27 12.37
CA ILE A 165 -32.62 -29.06 12.27
C ILE A 165 -32.51 -28.26 13.57
N VAL A 166 -32.26 -26.95 13.43
CA VAL A 166 -32.27 -25.99 14.55
C VAL A 166 -33.35 -24.95 14.31
N GLY A 167 -34.51 -25.17 14.93
CA GLY A 167 -35.67 -24.29 14.79
C GLY A 167 -36.32 -24.30 13.41
N PHE A 168 -37.36 -23.50 13.26
CA PHE A 168 -38.04 -23.29 11.98
C PHE A 168 -38.17 -21.79 11.74
N ALA A 169 -37.97 -21.36 10.49
CA ALA A 169 -38.36 -20.03 10.06
C ALA A 169 -39.88 -19.99 9.96
N LEU A 170 -40.53 -19.66 11.09
CA LEU A 170 -41.95 -19.33 11.08
C LEU A 170 -42.09 -17.98 10.37
N PRO A 171 -43.06 -17.82 9.46
CA PRO A 171 -43.35 -16.51 8.89
C PRO A 171 -43.65 -15.54 10.02
N ASP A 172 -43.13 -14.32 9.92
CA ASP A 172 -43.44 -13.24 10.86
C ASP A 172 -44.94 -12.91 10.72
N ILE A 173 -45.75 -13.56 11.54
CA ILE A 173 -47.15 -13.22 11.73
C ILE A 173 -47.08 -11.97 12.60
N GLY A 174 -46.85 -10.82 11.97
CA GLY A 174 -46.65 -9.55 12.67
C GLY A 174 -47.69 -9.40 13.77
N ASP A 175 -47.24 -9.01 14.97
CA ASP A 175 -48.09 -8.79 16.14
C ASP A 175 -49.30 -7.94 15.71
N THR A 176 -50.47 -8.57 15.63
CA THR A 176 -51.75 -7.89 15.43
C THR A 176 -52.12 -7.11 16.67
#